data_AF-A0A9D6FXL0-F1
#
_entry.id   AF-A0A9D6FXL0-F1
#
_cell.length_a   1.000
_cell.length_b   1.000
_cell.length_c   1.000
_cell.angle_alpha   90.00
_cell.angle_beta   90.00
_cell.angle_gamma   90.00
#
_symmetry.space_group_name_H-M   'P 1'
#
loop_
_entity.id
_entity.type
_entity.pdbx_description
1 polymer ?
#
loop_
_entity_poly.entity_id
_entity_poly.type
_entity_poly.pdbx_seq_one_letter_code
_entity_poly.pdbx_strand_id
1 'polypeptide(L)'
;MLESFLFGVLPYVAIVLMIVGLIWRYATNQFSYSSVSSQFLENRQLFLGSAPWHYGIITVLLGHLVGVLFPEGVKAFNGVPVRLYILEGTALALSIMLLWGL
;
A
#
# COMPACT_ATOMS: atom_id res chain seq x y z
N MET A 1 -10.76 2.48 -26.87
CA MET A 1 -10.01 1.22 -26.70
C MET A 1 -9.07 1.27 -25.49
N LEU A 2 -8.28 2.34 -25.31
CA LEU A 2 -7.35 2.47 -24.17
C LEU A 2 -8.05 2.42 -22.80
N GLU A 3 -9.16 3.13 -22.62
CA GLU A 3 -9.91 3.13 -21.34
C GLU A 3 -10.41 1.74 -20.95
N SER A 4 -11.04 1.04 -21.90
CA SER A 4 -11.53 -0.33 -21.70
C SER A 4 -10.39 -1.29 -21.36
N PHE A 5 -9.21 -1.07 -21.94
CA PHE A 5 -8.02 -1.83 -21.57
C PHE A 5 -7.56 -1.51 -20.14
N LEU A 6 -7.36 -0.23 -19.81
CA LEU A 6 -6.80 0.21 -18.52
C LEU A 6 -7.69 -0.12 -17.33
N PHE A 7 -9.01 0.06 -17.44
CA PHE A 7 -9.94 -0.10 -16.33
C PHE A 7 -10.81 -1.36 -16.43
N GLY A 8 -10.96 -1.92 -17.63
CA GLY A 8 -11.76 -3.12 -17.86
C GLY A 8 -10.96 -4.42 -17.94
N VAL A 9 -9.69 -4.39 -18.38
CA VAL A 9 -8.88 -5.60 -18.60
C VAL A 9 -7.70 -5.69 -17.63
N LEU A 10 -6.89 -4.63 -17.57
CA LEU A 10 -5.64 -4.59 -16.81
C LEU A 10 -5.80 -4.97 -15.32
N PRO A 11 -6.84 -4.54 -14.58
CA PRO A 11 -6.97 -4.90 -13.17
C PRO A 11 -7.11 -6.41 -12.95
N TYR A 12 -7.85 -7.10 -13.82
CA TYR A 12 -8.02 -8.55 -13.74
C TYR A 12 -6.73 -9.29 -14.08
N VAL A 13 -6.02 -8.83 -15.13
CA VAL A 13 -4.71 -9.38 -15.48
C VAL A 13 -3.72 -9.22 -14.34
N ALA A 14 -3.66 -8.04 -13.71
CA ALA A 14 -2.79 -7.77 -12.58
C ALA A 14 -3.08 -8.68 -11.38
N ILE A 15 -4.35 -8.89 -11.03
CA ILE A 15 -4.75 -9.79 -9.93
C ILE A 15 -4.38 -11.24 -10.26
N VAL A 16 -4.66 -11.71 -11.47
CA VAL A 16 -4.31 -13.07 -11.89
C VAL A 16 -2.81 -13.30 -11.82
N LEU A 17 -2.01 -12.36 -12.36
CA LEU A 17 -0.55 -12.44 -12.29
C LEU A 17 -0.03 -12.40 -10.85
N MET A 18 -0.62 -11.55 -9.99
CA MET A 18 -0.27 -11.49 -8.57
C MET A 18 -0.50 -12.83 -7.88
N ILE A 19 -1.68 -13.44 -8.03
CA ILE A 19 -2.04 -14.69 -7.34
C ILE A 19 -1.21 -15.86 -7.89
N VAL A 20 -1.17 -16.04 -9.21
CA VAL A 20 -0.45 -17.15 -9.84
C VAL A 20 1.05 -17.02 -9.59
N GLY A 21 1.60 -15.81 -9.74
CA GLY A 21 3.01 -15.53 -9.48
C GLY A 21 3.40 -15.77 -8.03
N LEU A 22 2.54 -15.39 -7.07
CA LEU A 22 2.75 -15.65 -5.65
C LEU A 22 2.82 -17.16 -5.35
N ILE A 23 1.84 -17.92 -5.83
CA ILE A 23 1.77 -19.38 -5.63
C ILE A 23 2.99 -20.06 -6.28
N TRP A 24 3.27 -19.71 -7.53
CA TRP A 24 4.38 -20.31 -8.29
C TRP A 24 5.73 -20.02 -7.64
N ARG A 25 6.00 -18.78 -7.22
CA ARG A 25 7.26 -18.41 -6.54
C ARG A 25 7.39 -19.14 -5.21
N TYR A 26 6.31 -19.24 -4.44
CA TYR A 26 6.33 -19.95 -3.17
C TYR A 26 6.63 -21.45 -3.35
N ALA A 27 6.01 -22.09 -4.34
CA ALA A 27 6.18 -23.52 -4.62
C ALA A 27 7.56 -23.87 -5.22
N THR A 28 8.16 -22.99 -6.01
CA THR A 28 9.41 -23.29 -6.74
C THR A 28 10.66 -22.67 -6.12
N ASN A 29 10.54 -21.51 -5.46
CA ASN A 29 11.68 -20.68 -5.05
C ASN A 29 11.56 -20.19 -3.59
N GLN A 30 11.15 -21.07 -2.68
CA GLN A 30 10.92 -20.76 -1.25
C GLN A 30 12.12 -20.11 -0.55
N PHE A 31 13.36 -20.48 -0.89
CA PHE A 31 14.56 -19.89 -0.28
C PHE A 31 14.70 -18.39 -0.55
N SER A 32 14.16 -17.91 -1.67
CA SER A 32 14.12 -16.48 -2.01
C SER A 32 12.98 -15.74 -1.31
N TYR A 33 12.06 -16.43 -0.63
CA TYR A 33 10.89 -15.84 0.00
C TYR A 33 11.23 -15.30 1.39
N SER A 34 11.92 -14.16 1.41
CA SER A 34 12.34 -13.45 2.61
C SER A 34 12.36 -11.94 2.34
N SER A 35 12.45 -11.13 3.39
CA SER A 35 12.56 -9.67 3.29
C SER A 35 13.93 -9.18 2.79
N VAL A 36 14.94 -10.07 2.72
CA VAL A 36 16.32 -9.74 2.30
C VAL A 36 16.82 -8.47 3.01
N SER A 37 16.74 -8.47 4.34
CA SER A 37 17.06 -7.29 5.15
C SER A 37 18.54 -6.90 5.06
N SER A 38 18.80 -5.61 4.82
CA SER A 38 20.14 -5.00 4.90
C SER A 38 20.46 -4.42 6.28
N GLN A 39 19.61 -4.64 7.30
CA GLN A 39 19.74 -4.03 8.64
C GLN A 39 21.08 -4.38 9.30
N PHE A 40 21.64 -5.55 8.99
CA PHE A 40 22.95 -5.96 9.50
C PHE A 40 24.09 -5.08 8.96
N LEU A 41 23.98 -4.62 7.72
CA LEU A 41 25.01 -3.81 7.06
C LEU A 41 24.87 -2.33 7.45
N GLU A 42 23.64 -1.82 7.54
CA GLU A 42 23.36 -0.37 7.65
C GLU A 42 22.26 -0.07 8.66
N ASN A 43 22.41 -0.58 9.89
CA ASN A 43 21.35 -0.53 10.91
C ASN A 43 20.75 0.87 11.11
N ARG A 44 21.59 1.90 11.31
CA ARG A 44 21.13 3.25 11.63
C ARG A 44 20.39 3.91 10.47
N GLN A 45 20.94 3.81 9.26
CA GLN A 45 20.32 4.39 8.06
C GLN A 45 19.03 3.64 7.71
N LEU A 46 19.07 2.30 7.74
CA LEU A 46 17.90 1.50 7.43
C LEU A 46 16.80 1.70 8.46
N PHE A 47 17.11 1.88 9.75
CA PHE A 47 16.07 2.19 10.75
C PHE A 47 15.37 3.52 10.46
N LEU A 48 16.14 4.57 10.11
CA LEU A 48 15.60 5.90 9.82
C LEU A 48 14.78 5.95 8.53
N GLY A 49 15.05 5.09 7.55
CA GLY A 49 14.21 4.96 6.35
C GLY A 49 13.05 3.98 6.52
N SER A 50 13.35 2.76 6.97
CA SER A 50 12.40 1.64 7.06
C SER A 50 11.28 1.90 8.07
N ALA A 51 11.57 2.48 9.24
CA ALA A 51 10.52 2.69 10.25
C ALA A 51 9.47 3.72 9.77
N PRO A 52 9.84 4.92 9.28
CA PRO A 52 8.88 5.85 8.70
C PRO A 52 8.11 5.26 7.51
N TRP A 53 8.80 4.53 6.64
CA TRP A 53 8.18 3.86 5.49
C TRP A 53 7.10 2.86 5.92
N HIS A 54 7.40 1.96 6.88
CA HIS A 54 6.46 0.93 7.33
C HIS A 54 5.23 1.53 8.04
N TYR A 55 5.43 2.51 8.93
CA TYR A 55 4.30 3.17 9.58
C TYR A 55 3.41 3.92 8.58
N GLY A 56 4.01 4.59 7.60
CA GLY A 56 3.29 5.26 6.52
C GLY A 56 2.51 4.27 5.65
N ILE A 57 3.18 3.28 5.05
CA ILE A 57 2.55 2.37 4.09
C ILE A 57 1.45 1.53 4.72
N ILE A 58 1.65 1.01 5.93
CA ILE A 58 0.64 0.18 6.60
C ILE A 58 -0.61 1.01 6.87
N THR A 59 -0.46 2.22 7.41
CA THR A 59 -1.60 3.08 7.73
C THR A 59 -2.35 3.51 6.48
N VAL A 60 -1.63 3.93 5.43
CA VAL A 60 -2.22 4.33 4.14
C VAL A 60 -2.91 3.15 3.47
N LEU A 61 -2.30 1.97 3.43
CA LEU A 61 -2.89 0.76 2.84
C LEU A 61 -4.17 0.36 3.57
N LEU A 62 -4.18 0.38 4.90
CA LEU A 62 -5.38 0.10 5.69
C LEU A 62 -6.49 1.12 5.42
N GLY A 63 -6.14 2.42 5.32
CA GLY A 63 -7.09 3.46 4.94
C GLY A 63 -7.72 3.20 3.57
N HIS A 64 -6.92 2.81 2.57
CA HIS A 64 -7.41 2.45 1.24
C HIS A 64 -8.31 1.21 1.28
N LEU A 65 -7.93 0.16 2.02
CA LEU A 65 -8.74 -1.04 2.19
C LEU A 65 -10.10 -0.70 2.78
N VAL A 66 -10.15 0.11 3.85
CA VAL A 66 -11.42 0.56 4.44
C VAL A 66 -12.25 1.38 3.45
N GLY A 67 -11.62 2.29 2.70
CA GLY A 67 -12.27 3.10 1.67
C GLY A 67 -12.90 2.27 0.54
N VAL A 68 -12.19 1.23 0.08
CA VAL A 68 -12.65 0.33 -0.99
C VAL A 68 -13.71 -0.65 -0.49
N LEU A 69 -13.55 -1.20 0.71
CA LEU A 69 -14.46 -2.21 1.26
C LEU A 69 -15.76 -1.61 1.84
N PHE A 70 -15.71 -0.38 2.35
CA PHE A 70 -16.85 0.27 3.01
C PHE A 70 -17.13 1.69 2.46
N PRO A 71 -17.36 1.84 1.15
CA PRO A 71 -17.44 3.16 0.51
C PRO A 71 -18.59 4.02 1.05
N GLU A 72 -19.78 3.45 1.28
CA GLU A 72 -20.91 4.20 1.84
C GLU A 72 -20.68 4.64 3.29
N GLY A 73 -20.04 3.79 4.10
CA GLY A 73 -19.70 4.12 5.49
C GLY A 73 -18.69 5.26 5.56
N VAL A 74 -17.66 5.22 4.72
CA VAL A 74 -16.66 6.29 4.62
C VAL A 74 -17.28 7.59 4.10
N LYS A 75 -18.15 7.52 3.08
CA LYS A 75 -18.89 8.71 2.59
C LYS A 75 -19.79 9.31 3.68
N ALA A 76 -20.55 8.49 4.40
CA ALA A 76 -21.40 8.95 5.49
C ALA A 76 -20.58 9.59 6.63
N PHE A 77 -19.45 8.98 6.99
CA PHE A 77 -18.52 9.56 7.96
C PHE A 77 -17.98 10.91 7.44
N ASN A 78 -17.55 11.00 6.19
CA ASN A 78 -17.01 12.23 5.60
C ASN A 78 -18.08 13.27 5.20
N GLY A 79 -19.36 13.04 5.47
CA GLY A 79 -20.44 13.98 5.18
C GLY A 79 -20.33 15.33 5.91
N VAL A 80 -19.47 15.43 6.92
CA VAL A 80 -19.11 16.70 7.57
C VAL A 80 -17.74 17.15 7.04
N PRO A 81 -17.64 18.33 6.38
CA PRO A 81 -16.43 18.76 5.67
C PRO A 81 -15.15 18.72 6.50
N VAL A 82 -15.19 19.08 7.79
CA VAL A 82 -13.98 19.06 8.64
C VAL A 82 -13.40 17.64 8.78
N ARG A 83 -14.23 16.60 8.78
CA ARG A 83 -13.75 15.21 8.89
C ARG A 83 -13.05 14.75 7.61
N LEU A 84 -13.55 15.19 6.45
CA LEU A 84 -12.88 14.96 5.17
C LEU A 84 -11.51 15.64 5.14
N TYR A 85 -11.42 16.92 5.51
CA TYR A 85 -10.14 17.64 5.53
C TYR A 85 -9.13 17.04 6.51
N ILE A 86 -9.59 16.59 7.68
CA ILE A 86 -8.72 15.88 8.63
C ILE A 86 -8.23 14.56 8.00
N LEU A 87 -9.11 13.80 7.35
CA LEU A 87 -8.74 12.54 6.71
C LEU A 87 -7.72 12.76 5.58
N GLU A 88 -7.97 13.70 4.67
CA GLU A 88 -7.06 14.03 3.58
C GLU A 88 -5.73 14.59 4.08
N GLY A 89 -5.75 15.48 5.06
CA GLY A 89 -4.56 16.08 5.67
C GLY A 89 -3.69 15.04 6.37
N THR A 90 -4.30 14.15 7.15
CA THR A 90 -3.59 13.04 7.82
C THR A 90 -3.06 12.02 6.82
N ALA A 91 -3.83 11.67 5.78
CA ALA A 91 -3.39 10.78 4.71
C ALA A 91 -2.20 11.36 3.93
N LEU A 92 -2.22 12.66 3.63
CA LEU A 92 -1.10 13.35 2.97
C LEU A 92 0.14 13.36 3.86
N ALA A 93 0.00 13.69 5.14
CA ALA A 93 1.12 13.70 6.08
C ALA A 93 1.78 12.31 6.20
N LEU A 94 0.98 11.24 6.29
CA LEU A 94 1.47 9.86 6.31
C LEU A 94 2.12 9.45 4.98
N SER A 95 1.61 9.96 3.86
CA SER A 95 2.23 9.74 2.54
C SER A 95 3.59 10.44 2.42
N ILE A 96 3.73 11.64 2.99
CA ILE A 96 5.02 12.34 3.05
C ILE A 96 6.02 11.58 3.94
N MET A 97 5.55 11.04 5.08
CA MET A 97 6.36 10.19 5.96
C MET A 97 6.83 8.90 5.26
N LEU A 98 5.97 8.31 4.43
CA LEU A 98 6.34 7.19 3.57
C LEU A 98 7.42 7.58 2.56
N LEU A 99 7.26 8.72 1.89
CA LEU A 99 8.22 9.20 0.88
C LEU A 99 9.58 9.54 1.49
N TRP A 100 9.60 10.03 2.73
CA TRP A 100 10.84 10.24 3.49
C TRP A 100 11.61 8.94 3.73
N GLY A 101 10.90 7.82 3.87
CA GLY A 101 11.50 6.52 4.14
C GLY A 101 12.08 5.79 2.92
N LEU A 102 11.91 6.34 1.72
CA LEU A 102 12.49 5.84 0.45
C LEU A 102 13.91 6.39 0.24
#